data_AF-A0AAV5TYH3-F1
#
_entry.id   AF-A0AAV5TYH3-F1
#
_cell.length_a   1.000
_cell.length_b   1.000
_cell.length_c   1.000
_cell.angle_alpha   90.00
_cell.angle_beta   90.00
_cell.angle_gamma   90.00
#
_symmetry.space_group_name_H-M   'P 1'
#
loop_
_entity.id
_entity.type
_entity.pdbx_description
1 polymer ?
#
loop_
_entity_poly.entity_id
_entity_poly.type
_entity_poly.pdbx_seq_one_letter_code
_entity_poly.pdbx_strand_id
1 'polypeptide(L)'
;RLLLFLFLSVFFVDDVFSTADTQGTEFQVVFPRNVELKSTNCTLSITVVNPNNVDVQISISYYKTLYDTSSLQSDTLTVPAGGLITQSYPQFLAWEYMNGGFQEQFDTRVRVTATGSVTVYANNYNQDGFGDSFLVLPHSMAGASYSFTLPIPAANQNGVTQYAIAYIIPTTADVNVELTVGTWNEKRLIPVKPGSSVNYFAVAYTTKLTDPPTFNLNGDKDFLVISAVSCLPTSNGKCDYAVFMPSPLLLTGVCDSNKVDWHPTDLITSRKLSVTPNVPSNVCASTVKIYDDSNTVTDQITNASTIYNVAQTFGDRVILSTSFPTVPIRIGSLAASGGAFLTGLASTTQFVTGTTHFMTRTEKATVYIVIASGNQDASLTISLDG
;
A
#
# COMPACT_ATOMS: atom_id res chain seq x y z
N ARG A 1 35.12 -41.34 -34.51
CA ARG A 1 33.94 -42.07 -33.98
C ARG A 1 33.98 -41.85 -32.47
N LEU A 2 33.12 -41.11 -31.78
CA LEU A 2 31.88 -40.41 -32.10
C LEU A 2 31.82 -39.24 -31.08
N LEU A 3 31.53 -38.02 -31.55
CA LEU A 3 31.16 -36.87 -30.71
C LEU A 3 29.90 -37.22 -29.91
N LEU A 4 29.83 -36.83 -28.64
CA LEU A 4 28.55 -36.60 -27.97
C LEU A 4 28.61 -35.23 -27.29
N PHE A 5 28.18 -34.21 -28.05
CA PHE A 5 27.81 -32.91 -27.52
C PHE A 5 26.47 -33.08 -26.81
N LEU A 6 26.45 -32.95 -25.48
CA LEU A 6 25.21 -32.80 -24.74
C LEU A 6 24.85 -31.31 -24.74
N PHE A 7 24.10 -30.89 -25.76
CA PHE A 7 23.37 -29.62 -25.72
C PHE A 7 22.22 -29.79 -24.72
N LEU A 8 22.44 -29.37 -23.47
CA LEU A 8 21.33 -29.12 -22.56
C LEU A 8 20.74 -27.76 -22.94
N SER A 9 19.89 -27.74 -23.95
CA SER A 9 18.97 -26.63 -24.21
C SER A 9 17.98 -26.59 -23.05
N VAL A 10 18.32 -25.85 -22.00
CA VAL A 10 17.34 -25.42 -21.01
C VAL A 10 16.43 -24.44 -21.74
N PHE A 11 15.26 -24.93 -22.15
CA PHE A 11 14.12 -24.07 -22.41
C PHE A 11 13.75 -23.44 -21.06
N PHE A 12 14.34 -22.29 -20.73
CA PHE A 12 13.64 -21.37 -19.86
C PHE A 12 12.46 -20.89 -20.69
N VAL A 13 11.27 -21.35 -20.31
CA VAL A 13 10.03 -20.69 -20.68
C VAL A 13 10.21 -19.26 -20.22
N ASP A 14 10.31 -18.35 -21.18
CA ASP A 14 10.25 -16.91 -20.97
C ASP A 14 8.85 -16.55 -20.43
N ASP A 15 8.55 -16.94 -19.19
CA ASP A 15 7.65 -16.16 -18.37
C ASP A 15 8.50 -15.03 -17.78
N VAL A 16 8.88 -14.08 -18.63
CA VAL A 16 9.41 -12.78 -18.21
C VAL A 16 8.25 -12.03 -17.57
N PHE A 17 7.86 -12.45 -16.37
CA PHE A 17 7.27 -11.50 -15.44
C PHE A 17 8.41 -10.56 -15.10
N SER A 18 8.45 -9.39 -15.75
CA SER A 18 9.12 -8.22 -15.21
C SER A 18 8.46 -7.96 -13.86
N THR A 19 8.94 -8.61 -12.80
CA THR A 19 8.30 -8.60 -11.49
C THR A 19 8.43 -7.19 -10.95
N ALA A 20 7.27 -6.57 -10.72
CA ALA A 20 7.18 -5.23 -10.20
C ALA A 20 7.84 -5.20 -8.81
N ASP A 21 9.02 -4.58 -8.71
CA ASP A 21 9.70 -4.34 -7.45
C ASP A 21 9.15 -3.04 -6.86
N THR A 22 9.20 -2.95 -5.53
CA THR A 22 9.03 -1.72 -4.75
C THR A 22 10.09 -0.66 -5.06
N GLN A 23 11.15 -1.06 -5.77
CA GLN A 23 12.13 -0.18 -6.38
C GLN A 23 11.70 0.26 -7.78
N GLY A 24 11.92 1.52 -8.11
CA GLY A 24 11.61 2.07 -9.43
C GLY A 24 12.26 3.42 -9.67
N THR A 25 11.93 4.02 -10.81
CA THR A 25 12.49 5.31 -11.25
C THR A 25 11.47 6.44 -11.30
N GLU A 26 10.17 6.13 -11.18
CA GLU A 26 9.09 7.11 -11.22
C GLU A 26 8.06 6.81 -10.14
N PHE A 27 7.72 7.83 -9.35
CA PHE A 27 6.79 7.74 -8.25
C PHE A 27 5.89 8.97 -8.21
N GLN A 28 4.66 8.78 -7.74
CA GLN A 28 3.73 9.87 -7.48
C GLN A 28 2.98 9.60 -6.19
N VAL A 29 2.94 10.61 -5.32
CA VAL A 29 2.30 10.51 -4.00
C VAL A 29 1.51 11.76 -3.69
N VAL A 30 0.38 11.62 -2.98
CA VAL A 30 -0.28 12.72 -2.27
C VAL A 30 -0.20 12.43 -0.78
N PHE A 31 -0.24 13.45 0.06
CA PHE A 31 -0.32 13.27 1.51
C PHE A 31 -1.80 13.27 1.92
N PRO A 32 -2.36 12.14 2.38
CA PRO A 32 -3.72 12.14 2.89
C PRO A 32 -3.86 13.05 4.10
N ARG A 33 -5.08 13.54 4.31
CA ARG A 33 -5.42 14.32 5.49
C ARG A 33 -5.21 13.50 6.77
N ASN A 34 -4.47 14.07 7.73
CA ASN A 34 -4.25 13.51 9.08
C ASN A 34 -5.46 13.83 10.01
N VAL A 35 -5.48 13.29 11.24
CA VAL A 35 -6.60 13.40 12.20
C VAL A 35 -7.03 14.85 12.47
N GLU A 36 -6.08 15.79 12.47
CA GLU A 36 -6.30 17.20 12.75
C GLU A 36 -6.70 17.99 11.47
N LEU A 37 -7.63 18.94 11.61
CA LEU A 37 -8.00 19.84 10.51
C LEU A 37 -6.90 20.80 10.13
N LYS A 38 -6.12 21.27 11.10
CA LYS A 38 -5.15 22.31 10.84
C LYS A 38 -3.97 21.69 10.14
N SER A 39 -3.92 21.87 8.81
CA SER A 39 -2.73 21.60 7.99
C SER A 39 -1.45 22.18 8.60
N THR A 40 -1.53 23.17 9.51
CA THR A 40 -0.39 23.74 10.25
C THR A 40 0.34 22.78 11.21
N ASN A 41 -0.25 21.62 11.51
CA ASN A 41 0.26 20.72 12.55
C ASN A 41 0.89 19.43 12.01
N CYS A 42 1.11 19.31 10.70
CA CYS A 42 1.72 18.12 10.10
C CYS A 42 3.15 18.37 9.65
N THR A 43 4.00 17.36 9.75
CA THR A 43 5.34 17.26 9.20
C THR A 43 5.28 16.27 8.05
N LEU A 44 5.41 16.80 6.83
CA LEU A 44 5.38 16.02 5.60
C LEU A 44 6.80 15.86 5.08
N SER A 45 7.21 14.63 4.77
CA SER A 45 8.50 14.40 4.13
C SER A 45 8.48 13.19 3.22
N ILE A 46 9.38 13.18 2.24
CA ILE A 46 9.69 12.01 1.43
C ILE A 46 11.11 11.56 1.77
N THR A 47 11.26 10.28 2.06
CA THR A 47 12.56 9.63 2.21
C THR A 47 12.82 8.77 1.00
N VAL A 48 13.94 8.99 0.33
CA VAL A 48 14.38 8.20 -0.82
C VAL A 48 15.60 7.40 -0.41
N VAL A 49 15.53 6.09 -0.62
CA VAL A 49 16.59 5.13 -0.31
C VAL A 49 17.20 4.65 -1.62
N ASN A 50 18.52 4.77 -1.73
CA ASN A 50 19.29 4.30 -2.86
C ASN A 50 20.04 3.02 -2.49
N PRO A 51 19.53 1.84 -2.90
CA PRO A 51 20.20 0.57 -2.63
C PRO A 51 21.40 0.31 -3.55
N ASN A 52 21.63 1.14 -4.57
CA ASN A 52 22.68 0.92 -5.55
C ASN A 52 24.07 1.25 -4.99
N ASN A 53 25.10 0.74 -5.66
CA ASN A 53 26.51 1.02 -5.37
C ASN A 53 27.03 2.32 -6.02
N VAL A 54 26.15 3.10 -6.65
CA VAL A 54 26.45 4.40 -7.25
C VAL A 54 25.42 5.43 -6.79
N ASP A 55 25.82 6.70 -6.75
CA ASP A 55 24.92 7.80 -6.44
C ASP A 55 23.80 7.91 -7.48
N VAL A 56 22.57 8.18 -7.03
CA VAL A 56 21.41 8.37 -7.89
C VAL A 56 20.95 9.82 -7.80
N GLN A 57 20.83 10.48 -8.95
CA GLN A 57 20.16 11.78 -9.00
C GLN A 57 18.65 11.57 -9.05
N ILE A 58 17.94 12.35 -8.24
CA ILE A 58 16.48 12.43 -8.24
C ILE A 58 16.02 13.84 -8.55
N SER A 59 14.91 13.97 -9.27
CA SER A 59 14.17 15.20 -9.44
C SER A 59 12.80 15.07 -8.77
N ILE A 60 12.52 15.97 -7.84
CA ILE A 60 11.26 16.02 -7.12
C ILE A 60 10.50 17.27 -7.53
N SER A 61 9.25 17.12 -7.98
CA SER A 61 8.40 18.25 -8.37
C SER A 61 7.06 18.28 -7.63
N TYR A 62 6.63 19.49 -7.25
CA TYR A 62 5.40 19.75 -6.50
C TYR A 62 4.98 21.23 -6.65
N TYR A 63 3.71 21.56 -6.40
CA TYR A 63 3.25 22.97 -6.42
C TYR A 63 3.56 23.68 -5.11
N LYS A 64 4.18 24.88 -5.19
CA LYS A 64 4.58 25.66 -4.00
C LYS A 64 3.41 26.30 -3.26
N THR A 65 2.31 26.53 -3.95
CA THR A 65 1.11 27.13 -3.37
C THR A 65 -0.12 26.44 -3.94
N LEU A 66 -1.13 26.26 -3.09
CA LEU A 66 -2.46 25.90 -3.54
C LEU A 66 -2.95 26.96 -4.55
N TYR A 67 -3.71 26.54 -5.57
CA TYR A 67 -4.36 27.40 -6.57
C TYR A 67 -3.47 28.05 -7.64
N ASP A 68 -2.15 27.95 -7.56
CA ASP A 68 -1.26 28.55 -8.56
C ASP A 68 -0.38 27.51 -9.26
N THR A 69 -0.77 27.17 -10.48
CA THR A 69 -0.08 26.19 -11.32
C THR A 69 1.22 26.73 -11.92
N SER A 70 1.46 28.04 -11.85
CA SER A 70 2.74 28.65 -12.23
C SER A 70 3.84 28.44 -11.18
N SER A 71 3.47 27.92 -10.00
CA SER A 71 4.36 27.75 -8.85
C SER A 71 5.04 26.37 -8.75
N LEU A 72 5.05 25.58 -9.83
CA LEU A 72 5.69 24.26 -9.83
C LEU A 72 7.17 24.38 -9.43
N GLN A 73 7.53 23.80 -8.29
CA GLN A 73 8.92 23.64 -7.86
C GLN A 73 9.47 22.35 -8.44
N SER A 74 10.77 22.36 -8.72
CA SER A 74 11.51 21.17 -9.09
C SER A 74 12.87 21.24 -8.42
N ASP A 75 13.10 20.34 -7.46
CA ASP A 75 14.37 20.20 -6.77
C ASP A 75 15.12 19.00 -7.35
N THR A 76 16.42 19.16 -7.56
CA THR A 76 17.31 18.04 -7.94
C THR A 76 18.22 17.73 -6.77
N LEU A 77 18.20 16.48 -6.31
CA LEU A 77 18.96 16.00 -5.16
C LEU A 77 19.78 14.78 -5.58
N THR A 78 20.90 14.56 -4.89
CA THR A 78 21.72 13.34 -5.06
C THR A 78 21.52 12.44 -3.86
N VAL A 79 21.14 11.19 -4.09
CA VAL A 79 21.02 10.15 -3.07
C VAL A 79 22.32 9.33 -3.09
N PRO A 80 23.12 9.34 -2.02
CA PRO A 80 24.39 8.61 -1.98
C PRO A 80 24.20 7.11 -2.24
N ALA A 81 25.20 6.46 -2.83
CA ALA A 81 25.29 5.01 -2.94
C ALA A 81 25.07 4.31 -1.58
N GLY A 82 24.17 3.33 -1.53
CA GLY A 82 23.80 2.61 -0.30
C GLY A 82 23.20 3.51 0.80
N GLY A 83 22.81 4.73 0.47
CA GLY A 83 22.37 5.77 1.41
C GLY A 83 20.91 6.14 1.25
N LEU A 84 20.51 7.17 1.99
CA LEU A 84 19.18 7.76 1.91
C LEU A 84 19.24 9.27 2.05
N ILE A 85 18.19 9.94 1.59
CA ILE A 85 17.94 11.36 1.87
C ILE A 85 16.48 11.55 2.27
N THR A 86 16.21 12.59 3.06
CA THR A 86 14.86 12.99 3.44
C THR A 86 14.64 14.45 3.11
N GLN A 87 13.58 14.73 2.35
CA GLN A 87 13.18 16.08 1.96
C GLN A 87 11.83 16.41 2.61
N SER A 88 11.76 17.57 3.29
CA SER A 88 10.52 18.06 3.91
C SER A 88 9.70 18.90 2.93
N TYR A 89 8.39 18.89 3.10
CA TYR A 89 7.45 19.61 2.23
C TYR A 89 6.52 20.55 2.99
N PRO A 90 6.00 21.58 2.30
CA PRO A 90 4.97 22.45 2.86
C PRO A 90 3.72 21.66 3.29
N GLN A 91 3.19 22.03 4.44
CA GLN A 91 2.14 21.26 5.10
C GLN A 91 0.79 21.33 4.37
N PHE A 92 0.57 22.35 3.54
CA PHE A 92 -0.66 22.47 2.73
C PHE A 92 -0.82 21.34 1.70
N LEU A 93 0.23 20.56 1.42
CA LEU A 93 0.13 19.38 0.55
C LEU A 93 -0.71 18.25 1.18
N ALA A 94 -0.89 18.26 2.51
CA ALA A 94 -1.89 17.43 3.19
C ALA A 94 -3.23 18.18 3.21
N TRP A 95 -3.89 18.25 2.06
CA TRP A 95 -5.12 19.03 1.88
C TRP A 95 -6.23 18.64 2.86
N GLU A 96 -6.80 19.64 3.55
CA GLU A 96 -7.65 19.46 4.73
C GLU A 96 -9.16 19.36 4.44
N TYR A 97 -9.61 19.81 3.27
CA TYR A 97 -11.04 19.90 2.97
C TYR A 97 -11.53 18.68 2.20
N MET A 98 -12.36 17.88 2.89
CA MET A 98 -13.06 16.75 2.30
C MET A 98 -14.55 16.81 2.64
N ASN A 99 -15.37 16.69 1.61
CA ASN A 99 -16.79 16.40 1.73
C ASN A 99 -16.96 14.93 1.34
N GLY A 100 -17.62 14.12 2.17
CA GLY A 100 -17.76 12.68 1.91
C GLY A 100 -18.27 12.38 0.50
N GLY A 101 -17.95 11.20 -0.04
CA GLY A 101 -18.24 10.81 -1.42
C GLY A 101 -17.04 10.99 -2.36
N PHE A 102 -17.32 11.04 -3.67
CA PHE A 102 -16.33 11.15 -4.74
C PHE A 102 -16.10 12.62 -5.03
N GLN A 103 -14.87 13.09 -4.82
CA GLN A 103 -14.58 14.52 -4.89
C GLN A 103 -13.28 14.78 -5.64
N GLU A 104 -13.34 15.84 -6.45
CA GLU A 104 -12.20 16.44 -7.10
C GLU A 104 -11.28 17.09 -6.06
N GLN A 105 -9.97 17.02 -6.29
CA GLN A 105 -8.97 17.55 -5.39
C GLN A 105 -7.97 18.45 -6.13
N PHE A 106 -7.47 19.46 -5.40
CA PHE A 106 -6.35 20.28 -5.88
C PHE A 106 -5.11 19.44 -6.05
N ASP A 107 -4.25 19.82 -7.00
CA ASP A 107 -3.02 19.07 -7.25
C ASP A 107 -1.98 19.28 -6.15
N THR A 108 -1.99 18.39 -5.17
CA THR A 108 -0.97 18.26 -4.13
C THR A 108 0.02 17.13 -4.40
N ARG A 109 0.02 16.56 -5.62
CA ARG A 109 0.89 15.43 -5.96
C ARG A 109 2.34 15.88 -5.91
N VAL A 110 3.15 15.11 -5.20
CA VAL A 110 4.60 15.16 -5.27
C VAL A 110 5.06 14.06 -6.21
N ARG A 111 5.84 14.42 -7.22
CA ARG A 111 6.39 13.50 -8.21
C ARG A 111 7.87 13.34 -7.96
N VAL A 112 8.34 12.11 -7.94
CA VAL A 112 9.77 11.79 -7.81
C VAL A 112 10.18 11.01 -9.05
N THR A 113 11.21 11.49 -9.72
CA THR A 113 11.86 10.81 -10.84
C THR A 113 13.32 10.57 -10.49
N ALA A 114 13.87 9.42 -10.86
CA ALA A 114 15.22 9.01 -10.50
C ALA A 114 15.99 8.48 -11.72
N THR A 115 17.29 8.74 -11.74
CA THR A 115 18.22 8.25 -12.78
C THR A 115 18.58 6.77 -12.63
N GLY A 116 18.24 6.15 -11.48
CA GLY A 116 18.39 4.73 -11.19
C GLY A 116 17.29 4.26 -10.22
N SER A 117 17.15 2.95 -10.04
CA SER A 117 16.11 2.36 -9.19
C SER A 117 16.30 2.72 -7.72
N VAL A 118 15.30 3.31 -7.09
CA VAL A 118 15.28 3.71 -5.68
C VAL A 118 14.01 3.22 -4.99
N THR A 119 13.96 3.25 -3.67
CA THR A 119 12.74 3.05 -2.88
C THR A 119 12.30 4.38 -2.29
N VAL A 120 11.00 4.66 -2.29
CA VAL A 120 10.44 5.91 -1.79
C VAL A 120 9.47 5.65 -0.65
N TYR A 121 9.63 6.38 0.46
CA TYR A 121 8.70 6.40 1.59
C TYR A 121 8.13 7.80 1.76
N ALA A 122 6.83 7.90 1.98
CA ALA A 122 6.17 9.13 2.35
C ALA A 122 5.83 9.11 3.84
N ASN A 123 6.06 10.23 4.51
CA ASN A 123 5.94 10.37 5.95
C ASN A 123 4.95 11.49 6.26
N ASN A 124 3.97 11.21 7.11
CA ASN A 124 2.96 12.17 7.53
C ASN A 124 2.72 12.03 9.03
N TYR A 125 3.33 12.94 9.78
CA TYR A 125 3.28 12.96 11.25
C TYR A 125 2.72 14.28 11.75
N ASN A 126 1.97 14.28 12.83
CA ASN A 126 1.61 15.51 13.53
C ASN A 126 2.77 15.99 14.43
N GLN A 127 2.60 17.15 15.08
CA GLN A 127 3.61 17.72 15.99
C GLN A 127 3.94 16.84 17.20
N ASP A 128 3.00 15.99 17.62
CA ASP A 128 3.16 15.06 18.74
C ASP A 128 3.80 13.72 18.30
N GLY A 129 4.13 13.58 17.01
CA GLY A 129 4.73 12.37 16.44
C GLY A 129 3.74 11.25 16.07
N PHE A 130 2.42 11.50 16.18
CA PHE A 130 1.38 10.59 15.71
C PHE A 130 1.24 10.66 14.19
N GLY A 131 1.12 9.51 13.55
CA GLY A 131 1.04 9.39 12.11
C GLY A 131 1.82 8.19 11.60
N ASP A 132 2.06 8.16 10.29
CA ASP A 132 2.52 6.95 9.64
C ASP A 132 3.54 7.26 8.52
N SER A 133 4.30 6.23 8.20
CA SER A 133 5.21 6.20 7.07
C SER A 133 4.87 5.01 6.18
N PHE A 134 4.59 5.30 4.93
CA PHE A 134 4.18 4.29 3.98
C PHE A 134 5.11 4.22 2.78
N LEU A 135 5.25 3.01 2.26
CA LEU A 135 5.94 2.75 1.01
C LEU A 135 5.14 3.39 -0.13
N VAL A 136 5.82 4.18 -0.96
CA VAL A 136 5.26 4.73 -2.20
C VAL A 136 5.58 3.75 -3.32
N LEU A 137 4.54 3.20 -3.96
CA LEU A 137 4.71 2.27 -5.06
C LEU A 137 5.17 3.03 -6.33
N PRO A 138 6.13 2.49 -7.09
CA PRO A 138 6.54 3.08 -8.36
C PRO A 138 5.43 2.96 -9.41
N HIS A 139 5.51 3.77 -10.47
CA HIS A 139 4.59 3.68 -11.61
C HIS A 139 4.56 2.29 -12.25
N SER A 140 5.67 1.54 -12.22
CA SER A 140 5.75 0.16 -12.69
C SER A 140 4.90 -0.83 -11.89
N MET A 141 4.48 -0.46 -10.67
CA MET A 141 3.55 -1.21 -9.82
C MET A 141 2.11 -0.67 -9.91
N ALA A 142 1.82 0.29 -10.79
CA ALA A 142 0.44 0.70 -11.03
C ALA A 142 -0.34 -0.43 -11.71
N GLY A 143 -1.65 -0.40 -11.55
CA GLY A 143 -2.53 -1.36 -12.21
C GLY A 143 -3.92 -0.80 -12.39
N ALA A 144 -4.74 -1.56 -13.12
CA ALA A 144 -6.10 -1.15 -13.46
C ALA A 144 -7.15 -1.58 -12.44
N SER A 145 -6.82 -2.38 -11.42
CA SER A 145 -7.81 -2.89 -10.47
C SER A 145 -7.29 -3.02 -9.05
N TYR A 146 -8.11 -2.60 -8.09
CA TYR A 146 -7.82 -2.65 -6.66
C TYR A 146 -9.06 -3.07 -5.88
N SER A 147 -8.86 -3.88 -4.84
CA SER A 147 -9.91 -4.26 -3.91
C SER A 147 -9.34 -4.31 -2.49
N PHE A 148 -9.92 -3.53 -1.59
CA PHE A 148 -9.48 -3.46 -0.19
C PHE A 148 -10.58 -2.96 0.74
N THR A 149 -10.49 -3.32 2.00
CA THR A 149 -11.43 -2.91 3.05
C THR A 149 -10.67 -2.14 4.12
N LEU A 150 -11.19 -0.97 4.50
CA LEU A 150 -10.58 -0.11 5.51
C LEU A 150 -11.37 -0.17 6.83
N PRO A 151 -10.69 -0.03 7.99
CA PRO A 151 -11.37 0.16 9.27
C PRO A 151 -12.30 1.37 9.28
N ILE A 152 -13.36 1.27 10.10
CA ILE A 152 -14.23 2.39 10.38
C ILE A 152 -13.42 3.46 11.15
N PRO A 153 -13.33 4.70 10.65
CA PRO A 153 -12.68 5.79 11.38
C PRO A 153 -13.49 6.15 12.64
N ALA A 154 -12.92 6.85 13.63
CA ALA A 154 -13.73 7.38 14.73
C ALA A 154 -14.64 8.52 14.22
N ALA A 155 -15.94 8.52 14.56
CA ALA A 155 -16.93 9.42 13.94
C ALA A 155 -16.55 10.91 13.95
N ASN A 156 -16.11 11.42 15.10
CA ASN A 156 -15.65 12.79 15.27
C ASN A 156 -14.46 12.84 16.23
N GLN A 157 -13.49 13.69 15.92
CA GLN A 157 -12.43 14.08 16.85
C GLN A 157 -12.29 15.59 16.84
N ASN A 158 -12.30 16.23 18.01
CA ASN A 158 -12.15 17.69 18.13
C ASN A 158 -13.12 18.50 17.24
N GLY A 159 -14.36 18.01 17.05
CA GLY A 159 -15.37 18.66 16.19
C GLY A 159 -15.20 18.40 14.69
N VAL A 160 -14.37 17.43 14.32
CA VAL A 160 -13.97 17.16 12.95
C VAL A 160 -14.40 15.76 12.51
N THR A 161 -15.12 15.69 11.39
CA THR A 161 -15.47 14.43 10.72
C THR A 161 -14.20 13.72 10.23
N GLN A 162 -14.14 12.42 10.49
CA GLN A 162 -13.04 11.54 10.08
C GLN A 162 -13.49 10.57 8.99
N TYR A 163 -12.53 10.08 8.22
CA TYR A 163 -12.80 9.38 6.97
C TYR A 163 -11.89 8.16 6.80
N ALA A 164 -12.44 7.13 6.17
CA ALA A 164 -11.67 6.15 5.42
C ALA A 164 -11.61 6.64 3.98
N ILE A 165 -10.42 6.75 3.42
CA ILE A 165 -10.17 7.52 2.20
C ILE A 165 -9.40 6.66 1.21
N ALA A 166 -9.80 6.71 -0.06
CA ALA A 166 -8.99 6.23 -1.18
C ALA A 166 -8.69 7.39 -2.13
N TYR A 167 -7.42 7.68 -2.36
CA TYR A 167 -6.94 8.63 -3.35
C TYR A 167 -6.57 7.89 -4.62
N ILE A 168 -7.14 8.29 -5.74
CA ILE A 168 -6.95 7.65 -7.04
C ILE A 168 -6.04 8.54 -7.87
N ILE A 169 -4.85 8.03 -8.18
CA ILE A 169 -3.75 8.80 -8.74
C ILE A 169 -3.41 8.21 -10.11
N PRO A 170 -3.80 8.86 -11.21
CA PRO A 170 -3.49 8.33 -12.53
C PRO A 170 -1.99 8.50 -12.84
N THR A 171 -1.44 7.57 -13.62
CA THR A 171 0.02 7.51 -13.87
C THR A 171 0.41 8.24 -15.15
N THR A 172 0.11 7.67 -16.31
CA THR A 172 0.61 8.13 -17.62
C THR A 172 -0.47 8.73 -18.52
N ALA A 173 -1.73 8.33 -18.37
CA ALA A 173 -2.86 8.85 -19.15
C ALA A 173 -4.16 8.94 -18.34
N ASP A 174 -5.08 9.80 -18.77
CA ASP A 174 -6.44 9.90 -18.23
C ASP A 174 -7.09 8.51 -18.14
N VAL A 175 -7.73 8.22 -17.01
CA VAL A 175 -8.30 6.91 -16.68
C VAL A 175 -9.77 7.02 -16.28
N ASN A 176 -10.62 6.19 -16.86
CA ASN A 176 -12.00 6.03 -16.41
C ASN A 176 -12.05 5.00 -15.30
N VAL A 177 -12.33 5.42 -14.07
CA VAL A 177 -12.43 4.52 -12.92
C VAL A 177 -13.88 4.34 -12.51
N GLU A 178 -14.31 3.09 -12.45
CA GLU A 178 -15.51 2.65 -11.76
C GLU A 178 -15.17 2.29 -10.32
N LEU A 179 -15.83 2.97 -9.38
CA LEU A 179 -15.76 2.74 -7.95
C LEU A 179 -17.04 2.05 -7.49
N THR A 180 -16.90 1.04 -6.64
CA THR A 180 -17.99 0.52 -5.80
C THR A 180 -17.57 0.52 -4.33
N VAL A 181 -18.36 1.16 -3.46
CA VAL A 181 -18.21 1.12 -2.00
C VAL A 181 -19.57 0.87 -1.34
N GLY A 182 -19.76 -0.31 -0.76
CA GLY A 182 -21.06 -0.72 -0.23
C GLY A 182 -22.13 -0.70 -1.34
N THR A 183 -23.22 0.04 -1.14
CA THR A 183 -24.27 0.22 -2.16
C THR A 183 -24.00 1.36 -3.13
N TRP A 184 -22.94 2.14 -2.93
CA TRP A 184 -22.60 3.25 -3.78
C TRP A 184 -21.71 2.79 -4.93
N ASN A 185 -22.16 3.05 -6.16
CA ASN A 185 -21.37 2.83 -7.38
C ASN A 185 -21.30 4.16 -8.14
N GLU A 186 -20.10 4.52 -8.58
CA GLU A 186 -19.86 5.73 -9.35
C GLU A 186 -18.74 5.51 -10.37
N LYS A 187 -18.90 6.05 -11.57
CA LYS A 187 -17.88 6.01 -12.62
C LYS A 187 -17.44 7.42 -12.98
N ARG A 188 -16.12 7.67 -13.01
CA ARG A 188 -15.55 8.99 -13.29
C ARG A 188 -14.32 8.90 -14.16
N LEU A 189 -14.17 9.89 -15.04
CA LEU A 189 -12.93 10.15 -15.74
C LEU A 189 -12.00 10.93 -14.82
N ILE A 190 -10.80 10.39 -14.61
CA ILE A 190 -9.76 10.95 -13.77
C ILE A 190 -8.62 11.42 -14.69
N PRO A 191 -8.41 12.73 -14.84
CA PRO A 191 -7.44 13.24 -15.79
C PRO A 191 -6.00 13.14 -15.28
N VAL A 192 -5.07 12.72 -16.15
CA VAL A 192 -3.64 13.01 -16.04
C VAL A 192 -3.42 14.38 -16.60
N LYS A 193 -3.83 15.40 -15.85
CA LYS A 193 -3.46 16.78 -16.17
C LYS A 193 -2.33 17.20 -15.23
N PRO A 194 -1.13 17.47 -15.75
CA PRO A 194 -0.16 18.31 -15.06
C PRO A 194 -0.71 19.75 -15.04
N GLY A 195 -0.88 20.34 -13.86
CA GLY A 195 -1.05 21.79 -13.74
C GLY A 195 -2.45 22.32 -14.10
N SER A 196 -3.50 21.51 -13.92
CA SER A 196 -4.87 22.03 -13.84
C SER A 196 -5.34 22.20 -12.38
N SER A 197 -6.44 22.91 -12.17
CA SER A 197 -7.05 23.09 -10.84
C SER A 197 -7.68 21.81 -10.26
N VAL A 198 -7.83 20.75 -11.06
CA VAL A 198 -8.46 19.46 -10.69
C VAL A 198 -7.67 18.31 -11.30
N ASN A 199 -6.96 17.53 -10.48
CA ASN A 199 -5.92 16.63 -11.03
C ASN A 199 -5.89 15.21 -10.45
N TYR A 200 -6.58 14.96 -9.33
CA TYR A 200 -6.85 13.61 -8.83
C TYR A 200 -8.16 13.61 -8.06
N PHE A 201 -8.63 12.42 -7.71
CA PHE A 201 -9.86 12.25 -6.96
C PHE A 201 -9.61 11.56 -5.63
N ALA A 202 -10.36 11.99 -4.62
CA ALA A 202 -10.44 11.32 -3.34
C ALA A 202 -11.86 10.78 -3.15
N VAL A 203 -11.94 9.60 -2.58
CA VAL A 203 -13.18 8.92 -2.21
C VAL A 203 -13.20 8.86 -0.69
N ALA A 204 -14.02 9.71 -0.06
CA ALA A 204 -14.05 9.84 1.39
C ALA A 204 -15.30 9.19 1.98
N TYR A 205 -15.14 8.11 2.73
CA TYR A 205 -16.24 7.37 3.35
C TYR A 205 -16.36 7.70 4.85
N THR A 206 -17.57 8.02 5.31
CA THR A 206 -17.85 8.45 6.70
C THR A 206 -18.54 7.37 7.52
N THR A 207 -18.49 7.53 8.84
CA THR A 207 -19.02 6.59 9.86
C THR A 207 -20.55 6.49 9.93
N LYS A 208 -21.29 6.93 8.91
CA LYS A 208 -22.77 6.84 8.93
C LYS A 208 -23.29 5.41 8.75
N LEU A 209 -22.41 4.42 8.60
CA LEU A 209 -22.73 3.00 8.43
C LEU A 209 -21.97 2.16 9.47
N THR A 210 -22.57 1.04 9.87
CA THR A 210 -22.08 0.13 10.91
C THR A 210 -20.92 -0.76 10.46
N ASP A 211 -20.66 -0.84 9.15
CA ASP A 211 -19.75 -1.80 8.56
C ASP A 211 -18.50 -1.13 7.94
N PRO A 212 -17.32 -1.79 8.01
CA PRO A 212 -16.10 -1.34 7.34
C PRO A 212 -16.31 -1.12 5.82
N PRO A 213 -15.91 0.04 5.27
CA PRO A 213 -16.03 0.27 3.83
C PRO A 213 -15.09 -0.62 3.03
N THR A 214 -15.67 -1.30 2.04
CA THR A 214 -14.94 -2.08 1.04
C THR A 214 -14.90 -1.32 -0.27
N PHE A 215 -13.71 -0.99 -0.74
CA PHE A 215 -13.46 -0.29 -1.99
C PHE A 215 -13.12 -1.28 -3.08
N ASN A 216 -13.87 -1.24 -4.18
CA ASN A 216 -13.53 -1.92 -5.42
C ASN A 216 -13.37 -0.86 -6.51
N LEU A 217 -12.19 -0.81 -7.11
CA LEU A 217 -11.79 0.19 -8.11
C LEU A 217 -11.40 -0.54 -9.38
N ASN A 218 -12.01 -0.20 -10.52
CA ASN A 218 -11.69 -0.77 -11.83
C ASN A 218 -11.52 0.36 -12.85
N GLY A 219 -10.32 0.48 -13.40
CA GLY A 219 -9.94 1.44 -14.42
C GLY A 219 -9.82 0.80 -15.80
N ASP A 220 -9.91 1.63 -16.85
CA ASP A 220 -9.56 1.25 -18.22
C ASP A 220 -8.04 1.35 -18.51
N LYS A 221 -7.27 1.91 -17.57
CA LYS A 221 -5.80 2.09 -17.62
C LYS A 221 -5.21 2.02 -16.21
N ASP A 222 -3.89 2.02 -16.13
CA ASP A 222 -3.17 1.92 -14.85
C ASP A 222 -3.18 3.23 -14.05
N PHE A 223 -3.50 3.08 -12.77
CA PHE A 223 -3.45 4.13 -11.76
C PHE A 223 -2.87 3.57 -10.48
N LEU A 224 -2.48 4.45 -9.57
CA LEU A 224 -2.05 4.14 -8.21
C LEU A 224 -3.16 4.52 -7.23
N VAL A 225 -3.19 3.84 -6.09
CA VAL A 225 -4.10 4.15 -4.99
C VAL A 225 -3.32 4.43 -3.72
N ILE A 226 -3.71 5.48 -2.99
CA ILE A 226 -3.28 5.69 -1.60
C ILE A 226 -4.52 5.58 -0.72
N SER A 227 -4.46 4.72 0.28
CA SER A 227 -5.56 4.45 1.19
C SER A 227 -5.21 4.87 2.60
N ALA A 228 -6.09 5.61 3.26
CA ALA A 228 -5.84 6.14 4.59
C ALA A 228 -7.08 6.07 5.48
N VAL A 229 -6.86 5.96 6.79
CA VAL A 229 -7.88 6.17 7.82
C VAL A 229 -7.41 7.35 8.66
N SER A 230 -8.14 8.46 8.60
CA SER A 230 -7.70 9.70 9.23
C SER A 230 -7.65 9.63 10.75
N CYS A 231 -8.41 8.71 11.35
CA CYS A 231 -8.46 8.47 12.80
C CYS A 231 -8.86 7.03 13.06
N LEU A 232 -7.86 6.14 13.12
CA LEU A 232 -7.97 4.73 13.46
C LEU A 232 -7.96 4.58 14.99
N PRO A 233 -9.06 4.10 15.62
CA PRO A 233 -9.11 3.95 17.07
C PRO A 233 -8.04 2.99 17.60
N THR A 234 -7.37 3.40 18.67
CA THR A 234 -6.34 2.61 19.35
C THR A 234 -6.82 2.11 20.70
N SER A 235 -6.09 1.16 21.29
CA SER A 235 -6.47 0.50 22.54
C SER A 235 -6.56 1.43 23.76
N ASN A 236 -5.90 2.59 23.73
CA ASN A 236 -5.90 3.57 24.83
C ASN A 236 -7.04 4.62 24.71
N GLY A 237 -7.97 4.45 23.76
CA GLY A 237 -9.07 5.38 23.53
C GLY A 237 -8.72 6.63 22.72
N LYS A 238 -7.44 6.81 22.35
CA LYS A 238 -7.02 7.78 21.33
C LYS A 238 -7.21 7.19 19.94
N CYS A 239 -7.06 8.02 18.91
CA CYS A 239 -6.88 7.53 17.57
C CYS A 239 -5.60 8.08 16.96
N ASP A 240 -5.12 7.37 15.95
CA ASP A 240 -3.96 7.75 15.16
C ASP A 240 -4.29 7.68 13.68
N TYR A 241 -3.47 8.30 12.85
CA TYR A 241 -3.56 8.25 11.41
C TYR A 241 -2.82 7.02 10.88
N ALA A 242 -3.40 6.37 9.88
CA ALA A 242 -2.78 5.21 9.24
C ALA A 242 -2.98 5.26 7.73
N VAL A 243 -1.96 4.90 6.97
CA VAL A 243 -1.96 5.02 5.49
C VAL A 243 -1.09 3.94 4.86
N PHE A 244 -1.47 3.51 3.66
CA PHE A 244 -0.66 2.65 2.82
C PHE A 244 -1.04 2.81 1.35
N MET A 245 -0.22 2.27 0.46
CA MET A 245 -0.58 2.08 -0.94
C MET A 245 -0.92 0.62 -1.17
N PRO A 246 -2.19 0.25 -1.42
CA PRO A 246 -2.53 -1.12 -1.81
C PRO A 246 -1.84 -1.46 -3.14
N SER A 247 -1.36 -2.69 -3.27
CA SER A 247 -0.91 -3.22 -4.56
C SER A 247 -2.11 -3.46 -5.49
N PRO A 248 -1.92 -3.37 -6.81
CA PRO A 248 -2.97 -3.73 -7.75
C PRO A 248 -3.21 -5.24 -7.75
N LEU A 249 -4.36 -5.64 -8.26
CA LEU A 249 -4.73 -7.04 -8.42
C LEU A 249 -4.22 -7.55 -9.77
N LEU A 250 -3.35 -8.57 -9.73
CA LEU A 250 -2.70 -9.11 -10.94
C LEU A 250 -3.65 -9.87 -11.87
N LEU A 251 -4.75 -10.42 -11.33
CA LEU A 251 -5.74 -11.18 -12.10
C LEU A 251 -7.13 -10.70 -11.67
N THR A 252 -7.87 -10.05 -12.56
CA THR A 252 -9.24 -9.59 -12.28
C THR A 252 -10.24 -10.63 -12.74
N GLY A 253 -11.22 -10.95 -11.88
CA GLY A 253 -12.33 -11.85 -12.26
C GLY A 253 -11.96 -13.31 -12.55
N VAL A 254 -10.72 -13.73 -12.28
CA VAL A 254 -10.28 -15.12 -12.46
C VAL A 254 -10.17 -15.79 -11.10
N CYS A 255 -10.85 -16.93 -10.98
CA CYS A 255 -10.70 -17.82 -9.84
C CYS A 255 -9.92 -19.02 -10.31
N ASP A 256 -8.67 -19.07 -9.88
CA ASP A 256 -7.79 -20.17 -10.19
C ASP A 256 -7.47 -20.89 -8.89
N SER A 257 -8.21 -21.96 -8.60
CA SER A 257 -7.94 -22.82 -7.44
C SER A 257 -6.54 -23.43 -7.45
N ASN A 258 -5.85 -23.41 -8.60
CA ASN A 258 -4.49 -23.94 -8.74
C ASN A 258 -3.41 -22.87 -8.50
N LYS A 259 -3.78 -21.59 -8.46
CA LYS A 259 -2.87 -20.49 -8.09
C LYS A 259 -3.18 -20.04 -6.68
N VAL A 260 -2.41 -20.59 -5.76
CA VAL A 260 -2.43 -20.17 -4.36
C VAL A 260 -1.51 -18.97 -4.21
N ASP A 261 -2.02 -17.89 -3.64
CA ASP A 261 -1.21 -16.77 -3.21
C ASP A 261 -0.98 -16.82 -1.70
N TRP A 262 0.26 -16.57 -1.30
CA TRP A 262 0.70 -16.69 0.08
C TRP A 262 1.11 -15.32 0.61
N HIS A 263 0.63 -15.01 1.82
CA HIS A 263 0.91 -13.75 2.50
C HIS A 263 1.40 -14.04 3.92
N PRO A 264 2.72 -14.12 4.12
CA PRO A 264 3.28 -14.25 5.46
C PRO A 264 3.10 -12.94 6.25
N THR A 265 2.76 -13.07 7.53
CA THR A 265 2.64 -11.91 8.43
C THR A 265 2.96 -12.30 9.87
N ASP A 266 3.49 -11.36 10.64
CA ASP A 266 3.55 -11.49 12.10
C ASP A 266 2.25 -10.98 12.74
N LEU A 267 2.01 -11.44 13.97
CA LEU A 267 0.87 -11.11 14.82
C LEU A 267 1.30 -10.37 16.12
N ILE A 268 2.60 -10.08 16.26
CA ILE A 268 3.21 -9.54 17.50
C ILE A 268 2.54 -8.24 17.92
N THR A 269 2.31 -7.34 16.97
CA THR A 269 1.72 -6.02 17.24
C THR A 269 0.24 -5.93 16.89
N SER A 270 -0.29 -6.88 16.11
CA SER A 270 -1.73 -6.93 15.82
C SER A 270 -2.18 -8.27 15.27
N ARG A 271 -3.40 -8.66 15.67
CA ARG A 271 -4.13 -9.82 15.16
C ARG A 271 -5.32 -9.45 14.26
N LYS A 272 -5.45 -8.17 13.88
CA LYS A 272 -6.54 -7.72 12.99
C LYS A 272 -6.08 -7.73 11.54
N LEU A 273 -6.82 -8.47 10.72
CA LEU A 273 -6.60 -8.61 9.28
C LEU A 273 -7.87 -8.25 8.54
N SER A 274 -7.74 -7.66 7.36
CA SER A 274 -8.84 -7.51 6.42
C SER A 274 -8.44 -8.18 5.12
N VAL A 275 -9.33 -9.00 4.57
CA VAL A 275 -9.13 -9.64 3.28
C VAL A 275 -10.32 -9.27 2.42
N THR A 276 -10.03 -8.77 1.22
CA THR A 276 -11.06 -8.26 0.32
C THR A 276 -10.98 -9.01 -1.00
N PRO A 277 -11.98 -9.84 -1.32
CA PRO A 277 -12.07 -10.52 -2.58
C PRO A 277 -12.49 -9.52 -3.66
N ASN A 278 -11.79 -9.57 -4.79
CA ASN A 278 -12.13 -8.79 -5.97
C ASN A 278 -13.23 -9.43 -6.82
N VAL A 279 -13.82 -10.52 -6.34
CA VAL A 279 -14.83 -11.28 -7.08
C VAL A 279 -16.03 -11.50 -6.15
N PRO A 280 -17.26 -11.25 -6.61
CA PRO A 280 -18.45 -11.55 -5.84
C PRO A 280 -18.46 -13.00 -5.34
N SER A 281 -18.91 -13.21 -4.09
CA SER A 281 -18.91 -14.53 -3.44
C SER A 281 -19.75 -15.58 -4.15
N ASN A 282 -20.74 -15.16 -4.96
CA ASN A 282 -21.57 -16.03 -5.79
C ASN A 282 -20.85 -16.51 -7.06
N VAL A 283 -19.76 -15.86 -7.47
CA VAL A 283 -18.91 -16.30 -8.58
C VAL A 283 -17.84 -17.23 -8.05
N CYS A 284 -17.21 -16.90 -6.91
CA CYS A 284 -16.16 -17.71 -6.31
C CYS A 284 -16.22 -17.74 -4.79
N ALA A 285 -16.14 -18.95 -4.23
CA ALA A 285 -16.00 -19.15 -2.80
C ALA A 285 -14.65 -18.58 -2.35
N SER A 286 -14.68 -17.37 -1.78
CA SER A 286 -13.51 -16.70 -1.24
C SER A 286 -13.15 -17.34 0.09
N THR A 287 -12.25 -18.31 0.04
CA THR A 287 -11.72 -19.00 1.20
C THR A 287 -10.30 -18.55 1.45
N VAL A 288 -10.05 -17.99 2.64
CA VAL A 288 -8.70 -17.70 3.12
C VAL A 288 -8.37 -18.73 4.18
N LYS A 289 -7.30 -19.50 3.97
CA LYS A 289 -6.80 -20.43 4.99
C LYS A 289 -5.68 -19.74 5.77
N ILE A 290 -5.70 -19.92 7.09
CA ILE A 290 -4.65 -19.43 7.98
C ILE A 290 -3.87 -20.63 8.49
N TYR A 291 -2.56 -20.60 8.26
CA TYR A 291 -1.62 -21.61 8.73
C TYR A 291 -0.82 -21.02 9.88
N ASP A 292 -0.62 -21.83 10.92
CA ASP A 292 0.26 -21.51 12.04
C ASP A 292 1.72 -21.92 11.74
N ASP A 293 2.61 -21.71 12.71
CA ASP A 293 4.02 -22.08 12.63
C ASP A 293 4.27 -23.59 12.44
N SER A 294 3.25 -24.43 12.65
CA SER A 294 3.31 -25.89 12.43
C SER A 294 2.82 -26.31 11.04
N ASN A 295 2.49 -25.35 10.17
CA ASN A 295 1.84 -25.56 8.88
C ASN A 295 0.48 -26.26 8.98
N THR A 296 -0.23 -26.09 10.10
CA THR A 296 -1.57 -26.63 10.29
C THR A 296 -2.61 -25.58 9.92
N VAL A 297 -3.57 -25.92 9.05
CA VAL A 297 -4.74 -25.07 8.81
C VAL A 297 -5.51 -24.95 10.11
N THR A 298 -5.52 -23.76 10.67
CA THR A 298 -5.98 -23.49 12.03
C THR A 298 -7.21 -22.60 12.04
N ASP A 299 -7.45 -21.82 10.98
CA ASP A 299 -8.75 -21.20 10.70
C ASP A 299 -9.03 -21.06 9.20
N GLN A 300 -10.29 -20.77 8.88
CA GLN A 300 -10.78 -20.49 7.55
C GLN A 300 -11.73 -19.28 7.57
N ILE A 301 -11.39 -18.24 6.80
CA ILE A 301 -12.29 -17.11 6.55
C ILE A 301 -13.10 -17.40 5.29
N THR A 302 -14.42 -17.42 5.40
CA THR A 302 -15.36 -17.52 4.28
C THR A 302 -16.10 -16.21 4.09
N ASN A 303 -16.25 -15.74 2.85
CA ASN A 303 -16.96 -14.49 2.47
C ASN A 303 -16.32 -13.22 3.05
N ALA A 304 -15.02 -13.05 2.84
CA ALA A 304 -14.28 -11.94 3.42
C ALA A 304 -14.76 -10.59 2.86
N SER A 305 -15.27 -9.71 3.72
CA SER A 305 -15.46 -8.27 3.50
C SER A 305 -15.48 -7.54 4.84
N THR A 306 -14.93 -8.20 5.87
CA THR A 306 -14.94 -7.80 7.26
C THR A 306 -13.51 -7.79 7.80
N ILE A 307 -13.35 -7.15 8.96
CA ILE A 307 -12.10 -7.21 9.71
C ILE A 307 -12.15 -8.46 10.58
N TYR A 308 -11.26 -9.40 10.28
CA TYR A 308 -11.10 -10.65 10.99
C TYR A 308 -10.06 -10.50 12.11
N ASN A 309 -10.35 -11.08 13.27
CA ASN A 309 -9.39 -11.15 14.38
C ASN A 309 -8.82 -12.58 14.44
N VAL A 310 -7.54 -12.73 14.16
CA VAL A 310 -6.83 -14.01 14.31
C VAL A 310 -6.84 -14.42 15.77
N ALA A 311 -7.18 -15.68 16.06
CA ALA A 311 -7.24 -16.14 17.44
C ALA A 311 -5.86 -16.10 18.13
N GLN A 312 -5.85 -16.12 19.46
CA GLN A 312 -4.60 -16.06 20.24
C GLN A 312 -3.78 -17.35 20.18
N THR A 313 -4.37 -18.46 19.73
CA THR A 313 -3.74 -19.78 19.69
C THR A 313 -2.67 -19.95 18.61
N PHE A 314 -2.55 -19.00 17.68
CA PHE A 314 -1.75 -19.11 16.44
C PHE A 314 -0.25 -18.77 16.63
N GLY A 315 0.23 -18.67 17.87
CA GLY A 315 1.55 -18.07 18.12
C GLY A 315 1.60 -16.62 17.63
N ASP A 316 2.78 -16.12 17.32
CA ASP A 316 3.03 -14.73 16.92
C ASP A 316 3.17 -14.54 15.40
N ARG A 317 2.88 -15.58 14.61
CA ARG A 317 3.11 -15.60 13.16
C ARG A 317 2.10 -16.50 12.47
N VAL A 318 1.68 -16.07 11.27
CA VAL A 318 0.78 -16.86 10.43
C VAL A 318 1.10 -16.66 8.95
N ILE A 319 0.69 -17.64 8.15
CA ILE A 319 0.68 -17.54 6.70
C ILE A 319 -0.78 -17.56 6.24
N LEU A 320 -1.18 -16.54 5.49
CA LEU A 320 -2.47 -16.53 4.81
C LEU A 320 -2.30 -17.14 3.42
N SER A 321 -3.24 -18.00 3.06
CA SER A 321 -3.33 -18.62 1.75
C SER A 321 -4.65 -18.26 1.12
N THR A 322 -4.60 -17.70 -0.07
CA THR A 322 -5.79 -17.26 -0.80
C THR A 322 -5.83 -17.99 -2.14
N SER A 323 -6.99 -18.49 -2.51
CA SER A 323 -7.24 -19.11 -3.82
C SER A 323 -7.77 -18.10 -4.85
N PHE A 324 -7.60 -16.81 -4.57
CA PHE A 324 -8.07 -15.70 -5.38
C PHE A 324 -7.16 -14.49 -5.18
N PRO A 325 -7.03 -13.62 -6.20
CA PRO A 325 -6.25 -12.39 -6.12
C PRO A 325 -6.83 -11.45 -5.07
N THR A 326 -6.05 -11.14 -4.05
CA THR A 326 -6.43 -10.23 -2.97
C THR A 326 -5.19 -9.54 -2.39
N VAL A 327 -5.41 -8.43 -1.71
CA VAL A 327 -4.38 -7.71 -0.97
C VAL A 327 -4.81 -7.69 0.48
N PRO A 328 -4.45 -8.71 1.28
CA PRO A 328 -4.72 -8.71 2.69
C PRO A 328 -4.07 -7.50 3.35
N ILE A 329 -4.77 -6.88 4.29
CA ILE A 329 -4.30 -5.72 5.02
C ILE A 329 -4.23 -6.11 6.48
N ARG A 330 -3.07 -5.89 7.09
CA ARG A 330 -2.96 -5.93 8.54
C ARG A 330 -3.22 -4.55 9.11
N ILE A 331 -4.10 -4.52 10.10
CA ILE A 331 -4.54 -3.31 10.80
C ILE A 331 -4.00 -3.43 12.20
N GLY A 332 -3.27 -2.46 12.74
CA GLY A 332 -2.70 -2.63 14.07
C GLY A 332 -2.55 -1.38 14.89
N SER A 333 -2.13 -1.61 16.14
CA SER A 333 -1.76 -0.56 17.09
C SER A 333 -0.57 -0.99 17.92
N LEU A 334 0.41 -0.11 18.12
CA LEU A 334 1.57 -0.37 18.94
C LEU A 334 1.22 -0.22 20.43
N ALA A 335 1.38 -1.30 21.20
CA ALA A 335 0.85 -1.44 22.55
C ALA A 335 1.33 -0.37 23.56
N ALA A 336 2.57 0.11 23.43
CA ALA A 336 3.17 1.06 24.37
C ALA A 336 3.13 2.53 23.91
N SER A 337 3.18 2.78 22.60
CA SER A 337 3.19 4.14 22.02
C SER A 337 1.80 4.63 21.63
N GLY A 338 0.81 3.74 21.50
CA GLY A 338 -0.53 4.10 21.05
C GLY A 338 -0.60 4.53 19.58
N GLY A 339 0.41 4.21 18.78
CA GLY A 339 0.39 4.47 17.33
C GLY A 339 -0.46 3.43 16.58
N ALA A 340 -1.06 3.79 15.45
CA ALA A 340 -1.83 2.87 14.60
C ALA A 340 -1.22 2.74 13.21
N PHE A 341 -1.46 1.62 12.54
CA PHE A 341 -0.93 1.38 11.19
C PHE A 341 -1.88 0.56 10.31
N LEU A 342 -1.72 0.74 9.01
CA LEU A 342 -2.27 -0.10 7.96
C LEU A 342 -1.09 -0.60 7.12
N THR A 343 -0.99 -1.90 6.89
CA THR A 343 0.04 -2.45 6.01
C THR A 343 -0.56 -3.48 5.08
N GLY A 344 -0.33 -3.32 3.78
CA GLY A 344 -0.56 -4.39 2.81
C GLY A 344 0.38 -5.55 3.12
N LEU A 345 -0.13 -6.77 3.05
CA LEU A 345 0.67 -7.98 3.20
C LEU A 345 1.22 -8.37 1.84
N ALA A 346 2.55 -8.44 1.76
CA ALA A 346 3.23 -8.89 0.55
C ALA A 346 2.73 -10.27 0.15
N SER A 347 2.49 -10.41 -1.14
CA SER A 347 2.07 -11.63 -1.81
C SER A 347 3.27 -12.30 -2.47
N THR A 348 3.38 -13.62 -2.37
CA THR A 348 4.42 -14.38 -3.10
C THR A 348 4.28 -14.30 -4.62
N THR A 349 3.08 -14.01 -5.13
CA THR A 349 2.86 -13.86 -6.57
C THR A 349 3.11 -12.42 -7.06
N GLN A 350 3.06 -11.44 -6.17
CA GLN A 350 3.31 -10.02 -6.46
C GLN A 350 4.74 -9.59 -6.17
N PHE A 351 5.39 -10.17 -5.16
CA PHE A 351 6.69 -9.74 -4.67
C PHE A 351 7.76 -10.84 -4.86
N VAL A 352 8.63 -10.53 -5.83
CA VAL A 352 10.03 -10.96 -5.99
C VAL A 352 10.32 -12.28 -6.71
N THR A 353 11.07 -12.14 -7.81
CA THR A 353 12.31 -12.90 -8.02
C THR A 353 13.50 -11.94 -7.88
N GLY A 354 14.54 -12.25 -7.09
CA GLY A 354 15.78 -11.43 -6.99
C GLY A 354 16.17 -10.89 -5.60
N THR A 355 16.98 -9.82 -5.60
CA THR A 355 17.56 -9.16 -4.40
C THR A 355 16.63 -8.06 -3.88
N THR A 356 16.24 -8.13 -2.62
CA THR A 356 15.39 -7.11 -1.96
C THR A 356 16.14 -6.39 -0.84
N HIS A 357 15.95 -5.07 -0.77
CA HIS A 357 16.49 -4.22 0.28
C HIS A 357 15.36 -3.79 1.22
N PHE A 358 15.62 -3.73 2.52
CA PHE A 358 14.66 -3.27 3.53
C PHE A 358 15.35 -2.29 4.48
N MET A 359 14.59 -1.30 4.96
CA MET A 359 15.07 -0.32 5.93
C MET A 359 14.47 -0.61 7.30
N THR A 360 15.31 -0.58 8.33
CA THR A 360 14.88 -0.69 9.72
C THR A 360 15.17 0.63 10.40
N ARG A 361 14.19 1.17 11.14
CA ARG A 361 14.40 2.40 11.93
C ARG A 361 15.18 2.15 13.22
N THR A 362 15.46 0.88 13.51
CA THR A 362 16.12 0.41 14.71
C THR A 362 17.23 -0.57 14.34
N GLU A 363 18.29 -0.60 15.14
CA GLU A 363 19.39 -1.57 15.03
C GLU A 363 18.94 -3.01 15.31
N LYS A 364 17.75 -3.17 15.89
CA LYS A 364 17.11 -4.47 16.11
C LYS A 364 15.97 -4.65 15.12
N ALA A 365 16.10 -5.65 14.27
CA ALA A 365 15.04 -6.04 13.35
C ALA A 365 15.06 -7.54 13.09
N THR A 366 13.90 -8.11 12.82
CA THR A 366 13.78 -9.51 12.41
C THR A 366 13.22 -9.55 11.00
N VAL A 367 13.95 -10.20 10.11
CA VAL A 367 13.58 -10.39 8.72
C VAL A 367 13.11 -11.82 8.55
N TYR A 368 11.90 -11.97 8.01
CA TYR A 368 11.32 -13.26 7.71
C TYR A 368 11.30 -13.46 6.21
N ILE A 369 12.00 -14.50 5.75
CA ILE A 369 12.03 -14.91 4.35
C ILE A 369 11.24 -16.21 4.26
N VAL A 370 10.13 -16.17 3.54
CA VAL A 370 9.35 -17.37 3.21
C VAL A 370 9.71 -17.80 1.80
N ILE A 371 10.24 -19.01 1.69
CA ILE A 371 10.61 -19.64 0.42
C ILE A 371 9.51 -20.63 0.09
N ALA A 372 8.61 -20.23 -0.83
CA ALA A 372 7.62 -21.13 -1.39
C ALA A 372 8.22 -21.80 -2.63
N SER A 373 8.56 -23.09 -2.53
CA SER A 373 8.92 -23.91 -3.70
C SER A 373 7.95 -25.08 -3.77
N GLY A 374 7.08 -25.11 -4.78
CA GLY A 374 6.07 -26.15 -5.05
C GLY A 374 5.87 -27.23 -3.97
N ASN A 375 4.74 -27.20 -3.27
CA ASN A 375 4.34 -28.15 -2.20
C ASN A 375 5.32 -28.33 -1.02
N GLN A 376 6.45 -27.60 -0.94
CA GLN A 376 7.33 -27.60 0.22
C GLN A 376 7.63 -26.17 0.67
N ASP A 377 7.32 -25.91 1.94
CA ASP A 377 7.52 -24.62 2.57
C ASP A 377 8.84 -24.65 3.35
N ALA A 378 9.73 -23.70 3.06
CA ALA A 378 10.90 -23.43 3.88
C ALA A 378 10.86 -21.97 4.34
N SER A 379 11.14 -21.73 5.62
CA SER A 379 11.27 -20.37 6.16
C SER A 379 12.68 -20.15 6.70
N LEU A 380 13.23 -18.97 6.41
CA LEU A 380 14.49 -18.48 6.97
C LEU A 380 14.17 -17.24 7.81
N THR A 381 14.51 -17.29 9.09
CA THR A 381 14.46 -16.12 9.98
C THR A 381 15.88 -15.58 10.12
N ILE A 382 16.07 -14.31 9.79
CA ILE A 382 17.32 -13.59 10.04
C ILE A 382 17.03 -12.57 11.13
N SER A 383 17.65 -12.76 12.31
CA SER A 383 17.69 -11.72 13.34
C SER A 383 18.88 -10.82 13.07
N LEU A 384 18.62 -9.52 12.89
CA LEU A 384 19.66 -8.50 12.93
C LEU A 384 19.78 -8.06 14.39
N ASP A 385 20.68 -8.71 15.12
CA ASP A 385 21.13 -8.28 16.43
C ASP A 385 22.36 -7.40 16.22
N GLY A 386 22.20 -6.08 16.42
CA GLY A 386 23.28 -5.10 16.37
C GLY A 386 24.39 -5.36 17.38
#